data_AF-A0A7J4S384-F1
#
_entry.id   AF-A0A7J4S384-F1
#
_cell.length_a   1.000
_cell.length_b   1.000
_cell.length_c   1.000
_cell.angle_alpha   90.00
_cell.angle_beta   90.00
_cell.angle_gamma   90.00
#
_symmetry.space_group_name_H-M   'P 1'
#
loop_
_entity.id
_entity.type
_entity.pdbx_description
1 polymer ?
#
loop_
_entity_poly.entity_id
_entity_poly.type
_entity_poly.pdbx_seq_one_letter_code
_entity_poly.pdbx_strand_id
1 'polypeptide(L)'
;MIRVGAQGAYERIAADMRSIWGDMAIAMLRKRLRDVNADPNALTRRDLEKIVELLRSKTLPSILGEEGAESKAKQYLAWVADSG
;
A
#
# COMPACT_ATOMS: atom_id res chain seq x y z
N MET A 1 -11.88 -15.23 9.74
CA MET A 1 -11.58 -13.92 10.38
C MET A 1 -10.53 -13.13 9.57
N ILE A 2 -10.69 -12.98 8.25
CA ILE A 2 -9.65 -12.42 7.35
C ILE A 2 -9.70 -10.87 7.26
N ARG A 3 -10.80 -10.24 7.72
CA ARG A 3 -11.02 -8.79 7.58
C ARG A 3 -10.12 -7.92 8.47
N VAL A 4 -9.70 -8.41 9.64
CA VAL A 4 -8.91 -7.63 10.61
C VAL A 4 -7.46 -7.48 10.15
N GLY A 5 -6.94 -8.49 9.43
CA GLY A 5 -5.58 -8.52 8.92
C GLY A 5 -5.31 -7.50 7.83
N ALA A 6 -6.10 -7.55 6.75
CA ALA A 6 -5.94 -6.67 5.60
C ALA A 6 -6.07 -5.18 5.98
N GLN A 7 -7.05 -4.85 6.82
CA GLN A 7 -7.20 -3.49 7.34
C GLN A 7 -5.94 -3.03 8.09
N GLY A 8 -5.38 -3.88 8.96
CA GLY A 8 -4.16 -3.59 9.71
C GLY A 8 -2.93 -3.38 8.81
N ALA A 9 -2.74 -4.21 7.78
CA ALA A 9 -1.69 -4.00 6.78
C ALA A 9 -1.85 -2.66 6.06
N TYR A 10 -3.08 -2.34 5.65
CA TYR A 10 -3.37 -1.06 4.98
C TYR A 10 -3.01 0.13 5.87
N GLU A 11 -3.44 0.11 7.13
CA GLU A 11 -3.15 1.17 8.10
C GLU A 11 -1.65 1.29 8.37
N ARG A 12 -0.93 0.17 8.47
CA ARG A 12 0.52 0.15 8.64
C ARG A 12 1.25 0.75 7.44
N ILE A 13 0.84 0.40 6.22
CA ILE A 13 1.34 1.03 4.99
C ILE A 13 1.05 2.53 5.03
N ALA A 14 -0.18 2.93 5.34
CA ALA A 14 -0.58 4.33 5.40
C ALA A 14 0.23 5.15 6.41
N ALA A 15 0.50 4.59 7.60
CA ALA A 15 1.30 5.22 8.62
C ALA A 15 2.77 5.42 8.18
N ASP A 16 3.38 4.38 7.59
CA ASP A 16 4.74 4.48 7.06
C ASP A 16 4.82 5.50 5.91
N MET A 17 3.89 5.44 4.95
CA MET A 17 3.81 6.42 3.86
C MET A 17 3.70 7.85 4.40
N ARG A 18 2.86 8.06 5.42
CA ARG A 18 2.68 9.38 6.05
C ARG A 18 3.94 9.84 6.78
N SER A 19 4.69 8.92 7.39
CA SER A 19 5.96 9.25 8.04
C SER A 19 7.02 9.72 7.04
N ILE A 20 6.96 9.28 5.78
CA ILE A 20 7.95 9.62 4.75
C ILE A 20 7.50 10.84 3.93
N TRP A 21 6.21 10.91 3.58
CA TRP A 21 5.68 11.86 2.59
C TRP A 21 4.61 12.81 3.13
N GLY A 22 4.36 12.80 4.44
CA GLY A 22 3.37 13.66 5.10
C GLY A 22 1.97 13.45 4.53
N ASP A 23 1.20 14.54 4.43
CA ASP A 23 -0.21 14.47 4.03
C ASP A 23 -0.42 14.05 2.56
N MET A 24 0.63 14.13 1.72
CA MET A 24 0.56 13.69 0.33
C MET A 24 0.38 12.16 0.21
N ALA A 25 0.81 11.40 1.22
CA ALA A 25 0.60 9.96 1.31
C ALA A 25 -0.88 9.57 1.20
N ILE A 26 -1.77 10.35 1.81
CA ILE A 26 -3.21 10.08 1.80
C ILE A 26 -3.77 10.23 0.39
N ALA A 27 -3.34 11.25 -0.35
CA ALA A 27 -3.77 11.47 -1.72
C ALA A 27 -3.29 10.35 -2.65
N MET A 28 -2.05 9.89 -2.48
CA MET A 28 -1.48 8.78 -3.23
C MET A 28 -2.24 7.47 -2.97
N LEU A 29 -2.47 7.12 -1.70
CA LEU A 29 -3.21 5.90 -1.35
C LEU A 29 -4.66 5.93 -1.82
N ARG A 30 -5.35 7.06 -1.67
CA ARG A 30 -6.71 7.23 -2.22
C ARG A 30 -6.75 7.03 -3.73
N LYS A 31 -5.73 7.50 -4.46
CA LYS A 31 -5.63 7.26 -5.90
C LYS A 31 -5.49 5.77 -6.19
N ARG A 32 -4.65 5.04 -5.45
CA ARG A 32 -4.46 3.59 -5.67
C ARG A 32 -5.67 2.75 -5.31
N LEU A 33 -6.40 3.11 -4.24
CA LEU A 33 -7.68 2.50 -3.91
C LEU A 33 -8.69 2.63 -5.06
N ARG A 34 -8.79 3.82 -5.66
CA ARG A 34 -9.65 4.04 -6.84
C ARG A 34 -9.18 3.24 -8.05
N ASP A 35 -7.86 3.19 -8.31
CA ASP A 35 -7.29 2.43 -9.43
C ASP A 35 -7.61 0.92 -9.35
N VAL A 36 -7.76 0.37 -8.14
CA VAL A 36 -8.15 -1.05 -7.94
C VAL A 36 -9.64 -1.28 -7.74
N ASN A 37 -10.45 -0.20 -7.70
CA ASN A 37 -11.88 -0.24 -7.38
C ASN A 37 -12.19 -1.00 -6.07
N ALA A 38 -11.40 -0.77 -5.02
CA ALA A 38 -11.58 -1.43 -3.73
C ALA A 38 -12.31 -0.54 -2.71
N ASP A 39 -13.16 -1.15 -1.90
CA ASP A 39 -13.77 -0.49 -0.75
C ASP A 39 -12.77 -0.43 0.41
N PRO A 40 -12.38 0.76 0.89
CA PRO A 40 -11.46 0.90 2.03
C PRO A 40 -11.97 0.28 3.33
N ASN A 41 -13.27 0.00 3.46
CA ASN A 41 -13.85 -0.67 4.63
C ASN A 41 -13.97 -2.20 4.47
N ALA A 42 -13.63 -2.72 3.28
CA ALA A 42 -13.74 -4.13 2.95
C ALA A 42 -12.55 -4.62 2.12
N LEU A 43 -11.34 -4.13 2.44
CA LEU A 43 -10.12 -4.50 1.72
C LEU A 43 -9.81 -5.98 1.88
N THR A 44 -9.58 -6.64 0.75
CA THR A 44 -9.03 -8.00 0.72
C THR A 44 -7.51 -7.95 0.61
N ARG A 45 -6.85 -9.06 0.98
CA ARG A 45 -5.42 -9.26 0.75
C ARG A 45 -5.03 -9.01 -0.71
N ARG A 46 -5.84 -9.51 -1.66
CA ARG A 46 -5.58 -9.34 -3.10
C ARG A 46 -5.67 -7.89 -3.54
N ASP A 47 -6.55 -7.10 -2.93
CA ASP A 47 -6.64 -5.66 -3.22
C ASP A 47 -5.39 -4.93 -2.74
N LEU A 48 -4.87 -5.31 -1.57
CA LEU A 48 -3.62 -4.75 -1.04
C LEU A 48 -2.41 -5.12 -1.88
N GLU A 49 -2.29 -6.37 -2.31
CA GLU A 49 -1.22 -6.80 -3.22
C GLU A 49 -1.23 -5.95 -4.51
N LYS A 50 -2.42 -5.71 -5.09
CA LYS A 50 -2.56 -4.83 -6.25
C LYS A 50 -2.22 -3.37 -5.94
N ILE A 51 -2.63 -2.86 -4.78
CA ILE A 51 -2.29 -1.49 -4.35
C ILE A 51 -0.77 -1.34 -4.24
N VAL A 52 -0.08 -2.30 -3.61
CA VAL A 52 1.38 -2.30 -3.49
C VAL A 52 2.05 -2.37 -4.86
N GLU A 53 1.53 -3.18 -5.78
CA GLU A 53 2.03 -3.24 -7.15
C GLU A 53 1.88 -1.90 -7.90
N LEU A 54 0.75 -1.21 -7.71
CA LEU A 54 0.54 0.11 -8.29
C LEU A 54 1.39 1.20 -7.61
N LEU A 55 1.70 1.06 -6.32
CA LEU A 55 2.66 1.93 -5.65
C LEU A 55 4.04 1.73 -6.26
N ARG A 56 4.48 0.47 -6.38
CA ARG A 56 5.76 0.07 -6.99
C ARG A 56 5.93 0.59 -8.42
N SER A 57 4.90 0.49 -9.25
CA SER A 57 5.01 0.84 -10.68
C SER A 57 4.70 2.30 -10.99
N LYS A 58 3.88 3.00 -10.19
CA LYS A 58 3.36 4.33 -10.55
C LYS A 58 3.60 5.44 -9.53
N THR A 59 4.18 5.13 -8.36
CA THR A 59 4.29 6.11 -7.26
C THR A 59 5.70 6.17 -6.69
N LEU A 60 6.23 5.02 -6.30
CA LEU A 60 7.50 4.93 -5.60
C LEU A 60 8.71 5.25 -6.50
N PRO A 61 8.76 4.87 -7.81
CA PRO A 61 9.95 5.12 -8.63
C PRO A 61 10.27 6.60 -8.79
N SER A 62 9.24 7.44 -8.93
CA SER A 62 9.42 8.90 -9.04
C SER A 62 9.92 9.56 -7.76
N ILE A 63 9.92 8.85 -6.63
CA ILE A 63 10.29 9.39 -5.33
C ILE A 63 11.57 8.75 -4.77
N LEU A 64 11.73 7.44 -4.96
CA LEU A 64 12.80 6.63 -4.36
C LEU A 64 13.77 6.06 -5.41
N GLY A 65 13.51 6.28 -6.71
CA GLY A 65 14.15 5.52 -7.79
C GLY A 65 13.63 4.08 -7.88
N GLU A 66 14.00 3.39 -8.96
CA GLU A 66 13.53 2.01 -9.24
C GLU A 66 13.91 1.02 -8.14
N GLU A 67 15.16 1.04 -7.67
CA GLU A 67 15.63 0.13 -6.63
C GLU A 67 14.93 0.39 -5.27
N GLY A 68 14.75 1.66 -4.92
CA GLY A 68 14.04 2.05 -3.71
C GLY A 68 12.56 1.67 -3.77
N ALA A 69 11.93 1.79 -4.94
CA ALA A 69 10.57 1.36 -5.17
C ALA A 69 10.39 -0.15 -4.99
N GLU A 70 11.28 -0.95 -5.57
CA GLU A 70 11.26 -2.42 -5.45
C GLU A 70 11.48 -2.86 -3.99
N SER A 71 12.47 -2.27 -3.30
CA SER A 71 12.75 -2.58 -1.89
C SER A 71 11.57 -2.26 -0.98
N LYS A 72 10.96 -1.07 -1.16
CA LYS A 72 9.82 -0.63 -0.36
C LYS A 72 8.56 -1.46 -0.66
N ALA A 73 8.33 -1.82 -1.92
CA ALA A 73 7.23 -2.70 -2.29
C ALA A 73 7.37 -4.10 -1.68
N LYS A 74 8.58 -4.68 -1.66
CA LYS A 74 8.86 -5.95 -0.95
C LYS A 74 8.53 -5.87 0.54
N GLN A 75 8.91 -4.77 1.19
CA GLN A 75 8.57 -4.54 2.60
C GLN A 75 7.05 -4.53 2.81
N TYR A 76 6.29 -3.82 1.97
CA TYR A 76 4.83 -3.77 2.09
C TYR A 76 4.17 -5.11 1.78
N LEU A 77 4.65 -5.85 0.78
CA LEU A 77 4.15 -7.20 0.49
C LEU A 77 4.38 -8.16 1.64
N ALA A 78 5.52 -8.06 2.35
CA ALA A 78 5.76 -8.84 3.55
C ALA A 78 4.73 -8.53 4.64
N TRP A 79 4.42 -7.25 4.87
CA TRP A 79 3.37 -6.87 5.84
C TRP A 79 1.99 -7.39 5.45
N VAL A 80 1.65 -7.36 4.15
CA VAL A 80 0.39 -7.93 3.65
C VAL A 80 0.35 -9.45 3.86
N ALA A 81 1.48 -10.15 3.68
CA ALA A 81 1.57 -11.60 3.92
C ALA A 81 1.45 -11.96 5.41
N ASP A 82 2.05 -11.16 6.29
CA ASP A 82 1.99 -11.33 7.75
C ASP A 82 0.58 -11.08 8.33
N SER A 83 -0.31 -10.51 7.52
CA SER A 83 -1.65 -10.10 7.95
C SER A 83 -2.71 -11.22 7.87
N GLY A 84 -2.39 -12.40 7.33
CA GLY A 84 -3.30 -13.55 7.24
C GLY A 84 -4.05 -13.65 5.92
#